data_AF-A0A7X3QHK1-F1
#
_entry.id   AF-A0A7X3QHK1-F1
#
_cell.length_a   1.000
_cell.length_b   1.000
_cell.length_c   1.000
_cell.angle_alpha   90.00
_cell.angle_beta   90.00
_cell.angle_gamma   90.00
#
_symmetry.space_group_name_H-M   'P 1'
#
loop_
_entity.id
_entity.type
_entity.pdbx_description
1 polymer ?
#
loop_
_entity_poly.entity_id
_entity_poly.type
_entity_poly.pdbx_seq_one_letter_code
_entity_poly.pdbx_strand_id
1 'polypeptide(L)'
;MSVYESAYKLQARDIGGVIGGLAGVIDALQQSGVGSENFEPQVTFFAWAALILGGLATTVGPVVGAVLFWFLREGVESFIRELSEQGWLPNALADFLDGAEGAISIVLMGIGLVALMALRPQGIFGRRRSLHLGT
;
A
#
# COMPACT_ATOMS: atom_id res chain seq x y z
N MET A 1 -1.32 39.50 4.05
CA MET A 1 -0.91 38.41 3.14
C MET A 1 -0.88 37.04 3.84
N SER A 2 -0.53 36.93 5.14
CA SER A 2 -0.47 35.63 5.84
C SER A 2 -1.83 34.91 6.04
N VAL A 3 -2.94 35.64 6.20
CA VAL A 3 -4.27 35.05 6.45
C VAL A 3 -4.76 34.19 5.28
N TYR A 4 -4.53 34.62 4.04
CA TYR A 4 -4.94 33.87 2.84
C TYR A 4 -4.14 32.57 2.66
N GLU A 5 -2.87 32.55 3.08
CA GLU A 5 -2.04 31.35 3.02
C GLU A 5 -2.49 30.29 4.04
N SER A 6 -2.84 30.71 5.26
CA SER A 6 -3.41 29.83 6.27
C SER A 6 -4.76 29.24 5.83
N ALA A 7 -5.63 30.06 5.23
CA ALA A 7 -6.91 29.61 4.71
C ALA A 7 -6.75 28.55 3.61
N TYR A 8 -5.82 28.77 2.67
CA TYR A 8 -5.55 27.81 1.59
C TYR A 8 -5.01 26.45 2.12
N LYS A 9 -4.10 26.48 3.10
CA LYS A 9 -3.55 25.26 3.72
C LYS A 9 -4.62 24.47 4.49
N LEU A 10 -5.51 25.17 5.21
CA LEU A 10 -6.62 24.53 5.91
C LEU A 10 -7.61 23.90 4.92
N GLN A 11 -7.99 24.61 3.86
CA GLN A 11 -8.86 24.07 2.81
C GLN A 11 -8.28 22.81 2.15
N ALA A 12 -6.98 22.82 1.82
CA ALA A 12 -6.33 21.66 1.23
C ALA A 12 -6.34 20.44 2.17
N ARG A 13 -6.11 20.65 3.48
CA ARG A 13 -6.18 19.60 4.50
C ARG A 13 -7.60 19.06 4.64
N ASP A 14 -8.58 19.95 4.71
CA ASP A 14 -9.97 19.57 4.96
C ASP A 14 -10.55 18.82 3.74
N ILE A 15 -10.23 19.23 2.51
CA ILE A 15 -10.58 18.48 1.29
C ILE A 15 -9.94 17.09 1.30
N GLY A 16 -8.67 16.97 1.66
CA GLY A 16 -8.00 15.67 1.80
C GLY A 16 -8.65 14.78 2.86
N GLY A 17 -9.04 15.35 4.00
CA GLY A 17 -9.74 14.64 5.08
C GLY A 17 -11.11 14.15 4.66
N VAL A 18 -11.89 14.97 3.92
CA VAL A 18 -13.20 14.57 3.40
C VAL A 18 -13.08 13.43 2.40
N ILE A 19 -12.13 13.50 1.46
CA ILE A 19 -11.91 12.42 0.48
C ILE A 19 -11.50 11.13 1.18
N GLY A 20 -10.56 11.20 2.13
CA GLY A 20 -10.13 10.04 2.91
C GLY A 20 -11.25 9.43 3.75
N GLY A 21 -12.09 10.26 4.38
CA GLY A 21 -13.25 9.80 5.14
C GLY A 21 -14.31 9.12 4.27
N LEU A 22 -14.61 9.68 3.09
CA LEU A 22 -15.52 9.07 2.12
C LEU A 22 -14.99 7.74 1.59
N ALA A 23 -13.68 7.64 1.33
CA ALA A 23 -13.05 6.37 0.94
C ALA A 23 -13.25 5.29 2.01
N GLY A 24 -13.07 5.62 3.28
CA GLY A 24 -13.30 4.67 4.39
C GLY A 24 -14.77 4.24 4.53
N VAL A 25 -15.73 5.14 4.28
CA VAL A 25 -17.16 4.78 4.27
C VAL A 25 -17.46 3.81 3.13
N ILE A 26 -16.94 4.07 1.93
CA ILE A 26 -17.13 3.19 0.77
C ILE A 26 -16.52 1.81 1.02
N ASP A 27 -15.32 1.76 1.61
CA ASP A 27 -14.65 0.51 1.95
C ASP A 27 -15.43 -0.31 2.99
N ALA A 28 -15.91 0.34 4.06
CA ALA A 28 -16.73 -0.32 5.07
C ALA A 28 -18.06 -0.87 4.50
N LEU A 29 -18.66 -0.19 3.52
CA LEU A 29 -19.86 -0.67 2.84
C LEU A 29 -19.60 -1.89 1.95
N GLN A 30 -18.40 -1.99 1.35
CA GLN A 30 -18.02 -3.15 0.54
C GLN A 30 -17.81 -4.40 1.39
N GLN A 31 -17.34 -4.26 2.63
CA GLN A 31 -16.95 -5.37 3.50
C GLN A 31 -18.11 -6.24 4.02
N SER A 32 -19.37 -6.00 3.62
CA SER A 32 -20.58 -6.76 4.00
C SER A 32 -20.84 -6.91 5.52
N GLY A 33 -19.99 -6.33 6.36
CA GLY A 33 -20.01 -6.36 7.82
C GLY A 33 -18.74 -5.72 8.37
N VAL A 34 -18.80 -5.13 9.56
CA VAL A 34 -17.64 -4.53 10.24
C VAL A 34 -17.28 -5.45 11.40
N GLY A 35 -16.36 -6.37 11.16
CA GLY A 35 -15.86 -7.34 12.14
C GLY A 35 -14.39 -7.11 12.49
N SER A 36 -13.90 -7.75 13.55
CA SER A 36 -12.49 -7.64 13.97
C SER A 36 -11.54 -8.26 12.93
N GLU A 37 -12.04 -9.21 12.15
CA GLU A 37 -11.37 -9.89 11.04
C GLU A 37 -11.02 -8.93 9.89
N ASN A 38 -11.70 -7.79 9.77
CA ASN A 38 -11.43 -6.83 8.69
C ASN A 38 -10.36 -5.79 9.05
N PHE A 39 -9.98 -5.69 10.32
CA PHE A 39 -9.03 -4.69 10.83
C PHE A 39 -7.79 -5.34 11.44
N GLU A 40 -7.25 -6.31 10.72
CA GLU A 40 -5.99 -6.93 11.10
C GLU A 40 -4.81 -5.96 10.91
N PRO A 41 -3.70 -6.13 11.67
CA PRO A 41 -2.51 -5.30 11.53
C PRO A 41 -2.00 -5.20 10.08
N GLN A 42 -2.26 -6.23 9.27
CA GLN A 42 -1.97 -6.30 7.85
C GLN A 42 -2.43 -5.06 7.07
N VAL A 43 -3.66 -4.58 7.31
CA VAL A 43 -4.22 -3.42 6.59
C VAL A 43 -3.36 -2.18 6.83
N THR A 44 -2.95 -1.95 8.07
CA THR A 44 -2.09 -0.81 8.41
C THR A 44 -0.68 -0.96 7.84
N PHE A 45 -0.09 -2.16 7.86
CA PHE A 45 1.21 -2.42 7.24
C PHE A 45 1.19 -2.14 5.74
N PHE A 46 0.12 -2.52 5.05
CA PHE A 46 -0.08 -2.24 3.63
C PHE A 46 -0.23 -0.74 3.34
N ALA A 47 -0.94 0.00 4.18
CA ALA A 47 -1.01 1.45 4.07
C ALA A 47 0.36 2.12 4.22
N TRP A 48 1.15 1.71 5.23
CA TRP A 48 2.52 2.20 5.41
C TRP A 48 3.44 1.83 4.26
N ALA A 49 3.32 0.61 3.74
CA ALA A 49 4.06 0.14 2.59
C ALA A 49 3.78 0.97 1.33
N ALA A 50 2.52 1.25 1.01
CA ALA A 50 2.15 2.12 -0.10
C ALA A 50 2.78 3.52 0.06
N LEU A 51 2.74 4.06 1.27
CA LEU A 51 3.36 5.35 1.61
C LEU A 51 4.88 5.35 1.44
N ILE A 52 5.56 4.30 1.91
CA ILE A 52 7.01 4.15 1.78
C ILE A 52 7.40 3.95 0.32
N LEU A 53 6.67 3.11 -0.42
CA LEU A 53 6.90 2.86 -1.85
C LEU A 53 6.84 4.18 -2.65
N GLY A 54 5.83 5.01 -2.38
CA GLY A 54 5.70 6.32 -3.00
C GLY A 54 6.73 7.35 -2.53
N GLY A 55 7.07 7.34 -1.25
CA GLY A 55 8.01 8.27 -0.61
C GLY A 55 7.31 9.28 0.29
N LEU A 56 7.61 9.21 1.59
CA LEU A 56 6.96 9.97 2.68
C LEU A 56 7.14 11.50 2.61
N ALA A 57 8.19 11.97 1.92
CA ALA A 57 8.60 13.38 1.90
C ALA A 57 8.14 14.16 0.65
N THR A 58 7.10 13.68 -0.04
CA THR A 58 6.59 14.29 -1.27
C THR A 58 5.08 14.38 -1.33
N THR A 59 4.57 15.39 -2.05
CA THR A 59 3.13 15.61 -2.21
C THR A 59 2.47 14.56 -3.11
N VAL A 60 3.20 14.06 -4.11
CA VAL A 60 2.69 13.10 -5.11
C VAL A 60 3.03 11.65 -4.73
N GLY A 61 4.04 11.44 -3.88
CA GLY A 61 4.49 10.12 -3.45
C GLY A 61 3.36 9.24 -2.92
N PRO A 62 2.56 9.67 -1.92
CA PRO A 62 1.49 8.84 -1.37
C PRO A 62 0.48 8.36 -2.42
N VAL A 63 0.14 9.21 -3.40
CA VAL A 63 -0.82 8.87 -4.46
C VAL A 63 -0.24 7.82 -5.40
N VAL A 64 0.96 8.04 -5.92
CA VAL A 64 1.61 7.07 -6.83
C VAL A 64 1.95 5.78 -6.10
N GLY A 65 2.37 5.88 -4.84
CA GLY A 65 2.64 4.75 -3.96
C GLY A 65 1.42 3.87 -3.75
N ALA A 66 0.24 4.48 -3.49
CA ALA A 66 -1.02 3.75 -3.36
C ALA A 66 -1.41 3.03 -4.66
N VAL A 67 -1.31 3.69 -5.81
CA VAL A 67 -1.62 3.08 -7.12
C VAL A 67 -0.69 1.92 -7.41
N LEU A 68 0.63 2.11 -7.28
CA LEU A 68 1.62 1.06 -7.54
C LEU A 68 1.49 -0.11 -6.56
N PHE A 69 1.23 0.17 -5.29
CA PHE A 69 1.01 -0.86 -4.29
C PHE A 69 -0.23 -1.69 -4.61
N TRP A 70 -1.32 -1.04 -5.03
CA TRP A 70 -2.54 -1.73 -5.45
C TRP A 70 -2.27 -2.65 -6.66
N PHE A 71 -1.59 -2.15 -7.70
CA PHE A 71 -1.22 -2.97 -8.86
C PHE A 71 -0.27 -4.10 -8.51
N LEU A 72 0.70 -3.87 -7.63
CA LEU A 72 1.63 -4.90 -7.18
C LEU A 72 0.89 -6.00 -6.41
N ARG A 73 -0.02 -5.61 -5.51
CA ARG A 73 -0.83 -6.56 -4.74
C ARG A 73 -1.68 -7.42 -5.67
N GLU A 74 -2.45 -6.78 -6.56
CA GLU A 74 -3.33 -7.46 -7.49
C GLU A 74 -2.54 -8.35 -8.46
N GLY A 75 -1.40 -7.86 -8.95
CA GLY A 75 -0.54 -8.60 -9.87
C GLY A 75 0.15 -9.81 -9.23
N VAL A 76 0.53 -9.74 -7.95
CA VAL A 76 1.05 -10.90 -7.22
C VAL A 76 -0.05 -11.94 -7.03
N GLU A 77 -1.25 -11.51 -6.63
CA GLU A 77 -2.37 -12.42 -6.43
C GLU A 77 -2.81 -13.10 -7.74
N SER A 78 -2.91 -12.34 -8.84
CA SER A 78 -3.24 -12.88 -10.15
C SER A 78 -2.16 -13.82 -10.67
N PHE A 79 -0.89 -13.48 -10.48
CA PHE A 79 0.22 -14.33 -10.89
C PHE A 79 0.24 -15.67 -10.17
N ILE A 80 -0.04 -15.69 -8.86
CA ILE A 80 -0.10 -16.94 -8.08
C ILE A 80 -1.29 -17.80 -8.53
N ARG A 81 -2.44 -17.18 -8.79
CA ARG A 81 -3.62 -17.87 -9.32
C ARG A 81 -3.35 -18.50 -10.69
N GLU A 82 -2.77 -17.74 -11.61
CA GLU A 82 -2.38 -18.26 -12.93
C GLU A 82 -1.36 -19.39 -12.84
N LEU A 83 -0.40 -19.29 -11.92
CA LEU A 83 0.59 -20.34 -11.71
C LEU A 83 -0.05 -21.64 -11.20
N SER A 84 -1.02 -21.53 -10.29
CA SER A 84 -1.84 -22.63 -9.77
C SER A 84 -2.62 -23.33 -10.90
N GLU A 85 -3.23 -22.56 -11.80
CA GLU A 85 -4.07 -23.07 -12.90
C GLU A 85 -3.28 -23.71 -14.05
N GLN A 86 -2.06 -23.25 -14.34
CA GLN A 86 -1.30 -23.70 -15.51
C GLN A 86 -0.70 -25.12 -15.38
N GLY A 87 -0.78 -25.76 -14.21
CA GLY A 87 -0.37 -27.17 -14.03
C GLY A 87 1.14 -27.42 -14.19
N TRP A 88 1.97 -26.37 -14.14
CA TRP A 88 3.43 -26.47 -14.25
C TRP A 88 4.11 -26.84 -12.92
N LEU A 89 3.34 -26.86 -11.83
CA LEU A 89 3.82 -27.18 -10.50
C LEU A 89 3.74 -28.70 -10.26
N PRO A 90 4.73 -29.29 -9.56
CA PRO A 90 4.61 -30.66 -9.08
C PRO A 90 3.32 -30.85 -8.27
N ASN A 91 2.64 -31.99 -8.40
CA ASN A 91 1.35 -32.25 -7.73
C ASN A 91 1.34 -31.91 -6.23
N ALA A 92 2.44 -32.15 -5.52
CA ALA A 92 2.59 -31.82 -4.10
C ALA A 92 2.57 -30.31 -3.80
N LEU A 93 3.01 -29.48 -4.75
CA LEU A 93 3.00 -28.03 -4.62
C LEU A 93 1.67 -27.43 -5.11
N ALA A 94 1.03 -28.04 -6.12
CA ALA A 94 -0.32 -27.69 -6.52
C ALA A 94 -1.34 -27.94 -5.40
N ASP A 95 -1.31 -29.11 -4.75
CA ASP A 95 -2.14 -29.41 -3.57
C ASP A 95 -1.87 -28.47 -2.39
N PHE A 96 -0.65 -27.94 -2.27
CA PHE A 96 -0.31 -26.96 -1.23
C PHE A 96 -0.83 -25.56 -1.54
N LEU A 97 -0.88 -25.18 -2.82
CA LEU A 97 -1.36 -23.87 -3.27
C LEU A 97 -2.89 -23.83 -3.32
N ASP A 98 -3.54 -24.97 -3.56
CA ASP A 98 -4.99 -25.10 -3.61
C ASP A 98 -5.64 -24.66 -2.28
N GLY A 99 -6.45 -23.62 -2.33
CA GLY A 99 -7.05 -22.98 -1.16
C GLY A 99 -6.11 -22.09 -0.31
N ALA A 100 -4.80 -22.07 -0.58
CA ALA A 100 -3.82 -21.26 0.16
C ALA A 100 -3.29 -20.03 -0.64
N GLU A 101 -3.77 -19.83 -1.86
CA GLU A 101 -3.36 -18.75 -2.78
C GLU A 101 -3.34 -17.37 -2.12
N GLY A 102 -4.38 -17.06 -1.33
CA GLY A 102 -4.48 -15.80 -0.58
C GLY A 102 -3.39 -15.67 0.48
N ALA A 103 -3.16 -16.71 1.29
CA ALA A 103 -2.13 -16.72 2.32
C ALA A 103 -0.72 -16.59 1.72
N ILE A 104 -0.46 -17.28 0.61
CA ILE A 104 0.83 -17.22 -0.09
C ILE A 104 1.07 -15.84 -0.72
N SER A 105 0.03 -15.24 -1.32
CA SER A 105 0.10 -13.88 -1.85
C SER A 105 0.43 -12.86 -0.76
N ILE A 106 -0.13 -13.03 0.43
CA ILE A 106 0.17 -12.18 1.60
C ILE A 106 1.63 -12.35 2.05
N VAL A 107 2.14 -13.58 2.12
CA VAL A 107 3.54 -13.86 2.49
C VAL A 107 4.49 -13.25 1.46
N LEU A 108 4.22 -13.43 0.17
CA LEU A 108 5.02 -12.86 -0.92
C LEU A 108 5.01 -11.34 -0.89
N MET A 109 3.85 -10.73 -0.64
CA MET A 109 3.78 -9.29 -0.40
C MET A 109 4.62 -8.87 0.79
N GLY A 110 4.54 -9.57 1.92
CA GLY A 110 5.39 -9.31 3.10
C GLY A 110 6.88 -9.33 2.77
N ILE A 111 7.34 -10.35 2.04
CA ILE A 111 8.73 -10.46 1.57
C ILE A 111 9.09 -9.30 0.64
N GLY A 112 8.22 -8.98 -0.32
CA GLY A 112 8.41 -7.86 -1.25
C GLY A 112 8.52 -6.52 -0.52
N LEU A 113 7.75 -6.33 0.55
CA LEU A 113 7.81 -5.14 1.39
C LEU A 113 9.09 -5.03 2.19
N VAL A 114 9.54 -6.13 2.81
CA VAL A 114 10.83 -6.16 3.52
C VAL A 114 11.97 -5.86 2.55
N ALA A 115 11.94 -6.44 1.35
CA ALA A 115 12.93 -6.16 0.31
C ALA A 115 12.90 -4.68 -0.13
N LEU A 116 11.71 -4.11 -0.32
CA LEU A 116 11.56 -2.69 -0.70
C LEU A 116 12.11 -1.77 0.39
N MET A 117 11.82 -2.06 1.66
CA MET A 117 12.31 -1.29 2.80
C MET A 117 13.83 -1.39 2.94
N ALA A 118 14.41 -2.57 2.69
CA ALA A 118 15.85 -2.80 2.72
C ALA A 118 16.58 -2.10 1.55
N LEU A 119 16.03 -2.14 0.34
CA LEU A 119 16.70 -1.65 -0.87
C LEU A 119 16.47 -0.16 -1.12
N ARG A 120 15.30 0.38 -0.78
CA ARG A 120 14.95 1.80 -0.97
C ARG A 120 14.04 2.32 0.16
N PRO A 121 14.59 2.54 1.37
CA PRO A 121 13.82 3.04 2.52
C PRO A 121 13.19 4.43 2.30
N GLN A 122 13.69 5.19 1.33
CA GLN A 122 13.17 6.53 0.99
C GLN A 122 11.99 6.51 0.00
N GLY A 123 11.68 5.37 -0.63
CA GLY A 123 10.66 5.28 -1.68
C GLY A 123 11.12 5.75 -3.06
N ILE A 124 10.19 5.74 -4.02
CA ILE A 124 10.45 6.14 -5.42
C ILE A 124 10.74 7.64 -5.52
N PHE A 125 9.97 8.48 -4.84
CA PHE A 125 10.14 9.94 -4.88
C PHE A 125 10.86 10.50 -3.64
N GLY A 126 11.48 9.64 -2.82
CA GLY A 126 12.20 10.04 -1.62
C GLY A 126 13.33 11.02 -1.89
N ARG A 127 13.12 12.30 -1.55
CA ARG A 127 14.20 13.29 -1.56
C ARG A 127 15.06 13.12 -0.32
N ARG A 128 16.33 12.74 -0.52
CA ARG A 128 17.39 13.00 0.47
C ARG A 128 17.56 14.51 0.52
N ARG A 129 16.81 15.21 1.37
CA ARG A 129 17.15 16.60 1.64
C ARG A 129 18.55 16.54 2.26
N SER A 130 19.52 17.11 1.54
CA SER A 130 20.88 17.24 2.01
C SER A 130 20.81 17.91 3.39
N LEU A 131 21.25 17.18 4.41
CA LEU A 131 21.60 17.76 5.69
C LEU A 131 22.79 18.68 5.39
N HIS A 132 22.50 19.91 4.96
CA HIS A 132 23.47 20.99 5.04
C HIS A 132 23.62 21.29 6.54
N LEU A 133 24.57 20.60 7.14
CA LEU A 133 25.18 21.02 8.38
C LEU A 133 25.89 22.35 8.09
N GLY A 134 25.42 23.40 8.77
CA GLY A 134 26.08 24.68 9.05
C GLY A 134 27.09 25.26 8.06
N THR A 135 26.74 26.41 7.49
CA THR A 135 27.32 27.70 7.90
C THR A 135 26.25 28.77 7.83
#